data_AF-A0A212KFP0-F1
#
_entry.id   AF-A0A212KFP0-F1
#
_cell.length_a   1.000
_cell.length_b   1.000
_cell.length_c   1.000
_cell.angle_alpha   90.00
_cell.angle_beta   90.00
_cell.angle_gamma   90.00
#
_symmetry.space_group_name_H-M   'P 1'
#
loop_
_entity.id
_entity.type
_entity.pdbx_description
1 polymer ?
#
loop_
_entity_poly.entity_id
_entity_poly.type
_entity_poly.pdbx_seq_one_letter_code
_entity_poly.pdbx_strand_id
1 'polypeptide(L)'
;MKLPQGAPIFTGMETRLQNGYATYRFPKSWSKECRVFIEQEEGIVACREMAPVEFKVGRKIGITGLKNATVRVYPAMDGSMYKAMPHNNHYPSKEIILESVKGSQFEGIYYEYKNVDGELVITW
;
A
#
# COMPACT_ATOMS: atom_id res chain seq x y z
N MET A 1 11.39 8.04 -9.31
CA MET A 1 11.65 8.15 -7.88
C MET A 1 11.67 6.76 -7.27
N LYS A 2 12.75 6.43 -6.56
CA LYS A 2 12.94 5.19 -5.79
C LYS A 2 13.59 5.59 -4.47
N LEU A 3 13.01 5.16 -3.36
CA LEU A 3 13.52 5.42 -2.02
C LEU A 3 14.08 4.12 -1.42
N PRO A 4 14.81 4.17 -0.28
CA PRO A 4 15.37 2.97 0.33
C PRO A 4 14.35 1.88 0.68
N GLN A 5 13.09 2.24 0.87
CA GLN A 5 11.99 1.32 1.17
C GLN A 5 11.14 0.94 -0.05
N GLY A 6 11.55 1.37 -1.25
CA GLY A 6 10.84 1.17 -2.49
C GLY A 6 10.34 2.46 -3.12
N ALA A 7 9.63 2.31 -4.25
CA ALA A 7 8.98 3.40 -4.93
C ALA A 7 7.78 3.90 -4.10
N PRO A 8 7.70 5.21 -3.79
CA PRO A 8 6.57 5.78 -3.08
C PRO A 8 5.34 5.82 -3.99
N ILE A 9 4.21 5.33 -3.47
CA ILE A 9 2.92 5.35 -4.16
C ILE A 9 1.98 6.28 -3.39
N PHE A 10 1.68 7.41 -4.00
CA PHE A 10 0.85 8.43 -3.39
C PHE A 10 -0.63 8.05 -3.42
N THR A 11 -1.35 8.38 -2.36
CA THR A 11 -2.78 8.07 -2.26
C THR A 11 -3.57 8.81 -3.33
N GLY A 12 -4.42 8.07 -4.05
CA GLY A 12 -5.27 8.57 -5.12
C GLY A 12 -4.55 8.73 -6.47
N MET A 13 -3.45 7.99 -6.69
CA MET A 13 -2.65 8.08 -7.91
C MET A 13 -2.22 6.72 -8.43
N GLU A 14 -1.84 6.70 -9.70
CA GLU A 14 -1.13 5.59 -10.33
C GLU A 14 0.21 6.04 -10.91
N THR A 15 1.11 5.09 -11.06
CA THR A 15 2.42 5.31 -11.66
C THR A 15 2.91 4.08 -12.37
N ARG A 16 3.66 4.29 -13.45
CA ARG A 16 4.45 3.23 -14.06
C ARG A 16 5.77 3.08 -13.31
N LEU A 17 6.06 1.86 -12.87
CA LEU A 17 7.36 1.46 -12.38
C LEU A 17 8.22 0.97 -13.55
N GLN A 18 9.46 1.43 -13.58
CA GLN A 18 10.51 0.99 -14.50
C GLN A 18 11.81 0.85 -13.70
N ASN A 19 12.41 -0.34 -13.69
CA ASN A 19 13.59 -0.67 -12.89
C ASN A 19 13.43 -0.31 -11.38
N GLY A 20 12.20 -0.45 -10.87
CA GLY A 20 11.82 -0.06 -9.51
C GLY A 20 11.70 1.44 -9.24
N TYR A 21 11.70 2.28 -10.27
CA TYR A 21 11.47 3.73 -10.15
C TYR A 21 10.04 4.09 -10.55
N ALA A 22 9.33 4.80 -9.67
CA ALA A 22 8.04 5.43 -9.99
C ALA A 22 8.23 6.72 -10.77
N THR A 23 7.48 6.91 -11.84
CA THR A 23 7.51 8.14 -12.64
C THR A 23 6.26 8.96 -12.38
N TYR A 24 6.45 10.22 -11.97
CA TYR A 24 5.36 11.16 -11.73
C TYR A 24 5.65 12.49 -12.42
N ARG A 25 4.58 13.18 -12.81
CA ARG A 25 4.64 14.56 -13.30
C ARG A 25 3.99 15.47 -12.25
N PHE A 26 4.80 16.32 -11.67
CA PHE A 26 4.43 17.15 -10.54
C PHE A 26 4.11 18.58 -11.02
N PRO A 27 3.01 19.23 -10.56
CA PRO A 27 2.81 20.65 -10.77
C PRO A 27 3.79 21.48 -9.92
N LYS A 28 3.82 22.80 -10.11
CA LYS A 28 4.78 23.71 -9.44
C LYS A 28 4.74 23.63 -7.91
N SER A 29 3.58 23.41 -7.33
CA SER A 29 3.39 23.20 -5.90
C SER A 29 2.46 22.03 -5.70
N TRP A 30 2.83 21.13 -4.80
CA TRP A 30 2.08 19.92 -4.56
C TRP A 30 2.27 19.41 -3.12
N SER A 31 1.17 18.93 -2.53
CA SER A 31 1.15 18.14 -1.31
C SER A 31 0.22 16.94 -1.50
N LYS A 32 0.74 15.73 -1.31
CA LYS A 32 -0.01 14.47 -1.26
C LYS A 32 0.55 13.58 -0.18
N GLU A 33 -0.35 12.79 0.38
CA GLU A 33 -0.01 11.76 1.32
C GLU A 33 0.70 10.59 0.62
N CYS A 34 1.75 10.06 1.28
CA CYS A 34 2.43 8.83 0.91
C CYS A 34 2.50 7.92 2.14
N ARG A 35 1.82 6.78 2.09
CA ARG A 35 1.85 5.76 3.14
C ARG A 35 2.30 4.38 2.65
N VAL A 36 2.49 4.22 1.34
CA VAL A 36 2.76 2.95 0.70
C VAL A 36 4.04 3.06 -0.11
N PHE A 37 4.97 2.14 0.14
CA PHE A 37 6.20 1.98 -0.64
C PHE A 37 6.24 0.59 -1.24
N ILE A 38 6.69 0.49 -2.49
CA ILE A 38 6.67 -0.77 -3.23
C ILE A 38 8.03 -1.04 -3.87
N GLU A 39 8.56 -2.23 -3.64
CA GLU A 39 9.65 -2.78 -4.44
C GLU A 39 9.08 -3.81 -5.41
N GLN A 40 9.10 -3.46 -6.70
CA GLN A 40 8.93 -4.37 -7.82
C GLN A 40 9.65 -3.77 -9.04
N GLU A 41 10.07 -4.62 -9.99
CA GLU A 41 10.85 -4.22 -11.16
C GLU A 41 10.07 -3.27 -12.10
N GLU A 42 8.88 -3.68 -12.50
CA GLU A 42 8.10 -3.02 -13.54
C GLU A 42 6.60 -3.22 -13.32
N GLY A 43 5.78 -2.40 -13.98
CA GLY A 43 4.33 -2.52 -13.96
C GLY A 43 3.64 -1.17 -13.78
N ILE A 44 2.31 -1.17 -13.74
CA ILE A 44 1.52 0.01 -13.37
C ILE A 44 0.93 -0.28 -12.01
N VAL A 45 1.26 0.55 -11.02
CA VAL A 45 0.69 0.47 -9.67
C VAL A 45 -0.28 1.61 -9.49
N ALA A 46 -1.42 1.34 -8.89
CA ALA A 46 -2.31 2.38 -8.37
C ALA A 46 -2.51 2.23 -6.86
N CYS A 47 -2.63 3.36 -6.18
CA CYS A 47 -3.05 3.46 -4.78
C CYS A 47 -4.33 4.29 -4.74
N ARG A 48 -5.44 3.67 -4.35
CA ARG A 48 -6.78 4.30 -4.34
C ARG A 48 -7.39 4.24 -2.96
N GLU A 49 -8.15 5.28 -2.63
CA GLU A 49 -8.98 5.29 -1.44
C GLU A 49 -10.28 4.52 -1.73
N MET A 50 -10.71 3.70 -0.79
CA MET A 50 -11.92 2.90 -0.87
C MET A 50 -12.87 3.31 0.25
N ALA A 51 -14.18 3.13 0.05
CA ALA A 51 -15.15 3.37 1.10
C ALA A 51 -14.96 2.35 2.26
N PRO A 52 -14.74 2.79 3.50
CA PRO A 52 -14.76 1.91 4.66
C PRO A 52 -16.22 1.60 4.98
N VAL A 53 -16.66 0.38 4.67
CA VAL A 53 -18.04 -0.08 4.92
C VAL A 53 -18.14 -0.91 6.19
N GLU A 54 -16.99 -1.19 6.82
CA GLU A 54 -16.85 -1.96 8.03
C GLU A 54 -16.97 -1.09 9.30
N PHE A 55 -17.57 -1.64 10.36
CA PHE A 55 -17.72 -0.95 11.64
C PHE A 55 -16.34 -0.68 12.28
N LYS A 56 -16.10 0.57 12.71
CA LYS A 56 -14.85 1.05 13.34
C LYS A 56 -13.60 1.08 12.44
N VAL A 57 -13.73 0.89 11.13
CA VAL A 57 -12.62 1.15 10.20
C VAL A 57 -12.65 2.62 9.79
N GLY A 58 -11.57 3.35 10.09
CA GLY A 58 -11.47 4.77 9.75
C GLY A 58 -11.08 4.99 8.29
N ARG A 59 -10.29 4.07 7.71
CA ARG A 59 -9.78 4.19 6.36
C ARG A 59 -9.53 2.86 5.69
N LYS A 60 -9.73 2.82 4.38
CA LYS A 60 -9.49 1.67 3.52
C LYS A 60 -8.76 2.11 2.25
N ILE A 61 -7.62 1.50 1.97
CA ILE A 61 -6.81 1.79 0.79
C ILE A 61 -6.60 0.51 -0.01
N GLY A 62 -6.81 0.59 -1.32
CA GLY A 62 -6.53 -0.49 -2.26
C GLY A 62 -5.27 -0.18 -3.08
N ILE A 63 -4.39 -1.17 -3.21
CA ILE A 63 -3.12 -1.07 -3.94
C ILE A 63 -3.12 -2.14 -5.02
N THR A 64 -3.23 -1.75 -6.29
CA THR A 64 -3.37 -2.66 -7.43
C THR A 64 -2.11 -2.72 -8.28
N GLY A 65 -2.00 -3.76 -9.12
CA GLY A 65 -0.91 -3.89 -10.09
C GLY A 65 0.39 -4.38 -9.45
N LEU A 66 0.26 -5.15 -8.37
CA LEU A 66 1.35 -5.80 -7.67
C LEU A 66 1.75 -7.06 -8.44
N LYS A 67 3.06 -7.24 -8.65
CA LYS A 67 3.64 -8.40 -9.32
C LYS A 67 4.90 -8.82 -8.59
N ASN A 68 4.83 -9.91 -7.83
CA ASN A 68 5.89 -10.36 -6.92
C ASN A 68 6.46 -9.20 -6.08
N ALA A 69 5.57 -8.35 -5.58
CA ALA A 69 5.94 -7.08 -4.98
C ALA A 69 6.28 -7.25 -3.50
N THR A 70 7.22 -6.44 -3.00
CA THR A 70 7.34 -6.15 -1.57
C THR A 70 6.64 -4.84 -1.27
N VAL A 71 5.63 -4.87 -0.41
CA VAL A 71 4.79 -3.71 -0.07
C VAL A 71 5.04 -3.34 1.38
N ARG A 72 5.36 -2.08 1.65
CA ARG A 72 5.53 -1.52 2.99
C ARG A 72 4.48 -0.45 3.23
N VAL A 73 3.79 -0.56 4.36
CA VAL A 73 2.64 0.29 4.69
C VAL A 73 2.85 0.98 6.02
N TYR A 74 2.60 2.29 6.04
CA TYR A 74 2.68 3.18 7.20
C TYR A 74 1.29 3.67 7.63
N PRO A 75 0.58 2.91 8.50
CA PRO A 75 -0.76 3.29 8.96
C PRO A 75 -0.74 4.51 9.90
N ALA A 76 -1.91 5.11 10.14
CA ALA A 76 -2.02 6.39 10.86
C ALA A 76 -2.01 6.28 12.39
N MET A 77 -2.35 5.12 12.98
CA MET A 77 -2.44 4.94 14.44
C MET A 77 -1.96 3.54 14.85
N ASP A 78 -1.84 3.33 16.18
CA ASP A 78 -1.47 2.06 16.82
C ASP A 78 -2.25 0.92 16.17
N GLY A 79 -1.51 0.04 15.46
CA GLY A 79 -2.02 -0.97 14.53
C GLY A 79 -2.90 -2.07 15.12
N SER A 80 -3.59 -1.82 16.22
CA SER A 80 -4.65 -2.61 16.83
C SER A 80 -5.79 -2.95 15.86
N MET A 81 -6.13 -2.05 14.93
CA MET A 81 -7.16 -2.26 13.90
C MET A 81 -6.58 -2.36 12.49
N TYR A 82 -5.25 -2.40 12.37
CA TYR A 82 -4.60 -2.50 11.08
C TYR A 82 -4.75 -3.92 10.52
N LYS A 83 -5.29 -4.04 9.30
CA LYS A 83 -5.39 -5.32 8.58
C LYS A 83 -4.94 -5.13 7.14
N ALA A 84 -4.42 -6.20 6.56
CA ALA A 84 -4.14 -6.29 5.13
C ALA A 84 -4.69 -7.59 4.56
N MET A 85 -5.34 -7.50 3.40
CA MET A 85 -6.14 -8.55 2.79
C MET A 85 -5.93 -8.52 1.27
N PRO A 86 -5.90 -9.66 0.57
CA PRO A 86 -5.87 -9.68 -0.89
C PRO A 86 -7.24 -9.22 -1.47
N HIS A 87 -7.25 -8.59 -2.65
CA HIS A 87 -8.48 -8.18 -3.34
C HIS A 87 -9.23 -9.38 -3.93
N ASN A 88 -9.90 -10.11 -3.07
CA ASN A 88 -11.14 -10.85 -3.37
C ASN A 88 -11.91 -11.18 -2.07
N ASN A 89 -11.63 -10.48 -0.98
CA ASN A 89 -12.23 -10.75 0.33
C ASN A 89 -13.57 -10.03 0.52
N HIS A 90 -14.29 -9.71 -0.57
CA HIS A 90 -15.56 -8.98 -0.48
C HIS A 90 -16.68 -9.78 0.19
N TYR A 91 -16.57 -11.12 0.29
CA TYR A 91 -17.55 -11.98 0.98
C TYR A 91 -17.05 -13.41 1.28
N PRO A 92 -15.85 -13.65 1.85
CA PRO A 92 -15.49 -15.01 2.23
C PRO A 92 -16.13 -15.36 3.57
N SER A 93 -16.47 -16.62 3.74
CA SER A 93 -16.79 -17.22 5.03
C SER A 93 -15.64 -17.08 6.07
N LYS A 94 -14.46 -16.65 5.63
CA LYS A 94 -13.26 -16.43 6.46
C LYS A 94 -12.40 -15.30 5.89
N GLU A 95 -12.15 -14.25 6.66
CA GLU A 95 -11.17 -13.21 6.29
C GLU A 95 -9.77 -13.83 6.15
N ILE A 96 -9.13 -13.64 4.99
CA ILE A 96 -7.72 -13.97 4.80
C ILE A 96 -6.91 -12.72 5.16
N ILE A 97 -6.34 -12.73 6.36
CA ILE A 97 -5.42 -11.67 6.81
C ILE A 97 -4.01 -12.10 6.43
N LEU A 98 -3.30 -11.24 5.70
CA LEU A 98 -1.91 -11.49 5.33
C LEU A 98 -1.01 -11.25 6.53
N GLU A 99 -0.10 -12.20 6.78
CA GLU A 99 0.96 -12.02 7.77
C GLU A 99 1.94 -10.94 7.28
N SER A 100 2.34 -10.07 8.21
CA SER A 100 3.24 -8.96 7.94
C SER A 100 4.45 -9.04 8.86
N VAL A 101 5.61 -8.62 8.36
CA VAL A 101 6.77 -8.37 9.21
C VAL A 101 6.69 -6.92 9.69
N LYS A 102 6.58 -6.73 11.01
CA LYS A 102 6.61 -5.40 11.63
C LYS A 102 8.04 -4.87 11.65
N GLY A 103 8.24 -3.66 11.14
CA GLY A 103 9.51 -2.96 11.19
C GLY A 103 9.35 -1.53 11.70
N SER A 104 10.46 -0.88 12.01
CA SER A 104 10.51 0.53 12.41
C SER A 104 11.63 1.25 11.66
N GLN A 105 11.28 2.32 10.95
CA GLN A 105 12.25 3.16 10.23
C GLN A 105 11.64 4.54 9.99
N PHE A 106 12.49 5.57 9.86
CA PHE A 106 12.06 6.98 9.71
C PHE A 106 11.10 7.43 10.82
N GLU A 107 11.33 6.96 12.06
CA GLU A 107 10.49 7.22 13.25
C GLU A 107 9.05 6.63 13.20
N GLY A 108 8.69 5.93 12.12
CA GLY A 108 7.39 5.28 11.94
C GLY A 108 7.45 3.75 12.00
N ILE A 109 6.35 3.14 12.43
CA ILE A 109 6.11 1.70 12.32
C ILE A 109 5.59 1.41 10.92
N TYR A 110 6.16 0.38 10.27
CA TYR A 110 5.64 -0.15 9.02
C TYR A 110 5.36 -1.63 9.09
N TYR A 111 4.48 -2.07 8.19
CA TYR A 111 4.14 -3.46 7.99
C TYR A 111 4.58 -3.87 6.59
N GLU A 112 5.45 -4.87 6.51
CA GLU A 112 6.02 -5.37 5.26
C GLU A 112 5.35 -6.68 4.83
N TYR A 113 5.00 -6.74 3.56
CA TYR A 113 4.44 -7.91 2.87
C TYR A 113 5.34 -8.26 1.70
N LYS A 114 5.75 -9.52 1.58
CA LYS A 114 6.57 -10.02 0.47
C LYS A 114 5.77 -10.91 -0.45
N ASN A 115 6.21 -11.00 -1.70
CA ASN A 115 5.62 -11.87 -2.73
C ASN A 115 4.11 -11.60 -2.91
N VAL A 116 3.73 -10.32 -2.97
CA VAL A 116 2.34 -9.90 -3.16
C VAL A 116 2.04 -9.74 -4.65
N ASP A 117 0.98 -10.39 -5.11
CA ASP A 117 0.49 -10.34 -6.48
C ASP A 117 -0.96 -9.82 -6.54
N GLY A 118 -1.29 -9.13 -7.63
CA GLY A 118 -2.63 -8.61 -7.88
C GLY A 118 -2.91 -7.30 -7.13
N GLU A 119 -3.68 -7.39 -6.05
CA GLU A 119 -4.08 -6.23 -5.26
C GLU A 119 -4.07 -6.54 -3.76
N LEU A 120 -3.60 -5.55 -3.00
CA LEU A 120 -3.57 -5.53 -1.55
C LEU A 120 -4.53 -4.46 -1.04
N VAL A 121 -5.45 -4.83 -0.16
CA VAL A 121 -6.36 -3.93 0.53
C VAL A 121 -5.91 -3.81 1.97
N ILE A 122 -5.74 -2.59 2.44
CA ILE A 122 -5.31 -2.26 3.80
C ILE A 122 -6.38 -1.42 4.50
N THR A 123 -6.63 -1.70 5.77
CA THR A 123 -7.60 -0.98 6.61
C THR A 123 -6.98 -0.59 7.93
N TRP A 124 -7.36 0.57 8.48
CA TRP A 124 -7.09 0.96 9.86
C TRP A 124 -8.09 2.01 10.35
#